data_AF-A0A917SU11-F1
#
_entry.id   AF-A0A917SU11-F1
#
_cell.length_a   1.000
_cell.length_b   1.000
_cell.length_c   1.000
_cell.angle_alpha   90.00
_cell.angle_beta   90.00
_cell.angle_gamma   90.00
#
_symmetry.space_group_name_H-M   'P 1'
#
loop_
_entity.id
_entity.type
_entity.pdbx_description
1 polymer ?
#
loop_
_entity_poly.entity_id
_entity_poly.type
_entity_poly.pdbx_seq_one_letter_code
_entity_poly.pdbx_strand_id
1 'polypeptide(L)'
;MVTAGPPDAVPGGADGQRPPPRFDHRDPGTPADSWDRALHGGVADLDLAGVGSVLVLAAHPDDETLGAGGLIARARTADLPVTVVVATAGEHSHPRSTTVTPRDLAARRRGEVRAAVDDLAPTAAVQLLGLPDGELAAHLDRLVAAVRPLVHRDTVVVAPWRGDGHPDHAAAGEAAARVARAGGARLWEYPVWAWHWADPDSEDIPRDRLRRVALDPAEHRAKLRAVDRHASQHRPLSGSPGDEALLGSTFLEHFSRPVEFFLTGGEGGDASDHGADHGADHGAGPPDRSLPAAFFDDFYRANGDDPWGFADRWYERRKRAATLAALPRPRYRSAFEPGCSIGVLTAELADRCDQVLAMDLAVAAVGSARRRLAGHPRVRVVQGAVPDDWPDGRFDLVVLSEVGYYCSPSDLDRLVDAAAGALTPDGTLVACHWRHPVAEYPLTGDAVHDALHRHPLLQRTVEHREDDFLLEVFGTGRARSVAAETGLLG
;
A
#
# COMPACT_ATOMS: atom_id res chain seq x y z
N MET A 1 -26.22 -25.66 -52.39
CA MET A 1 -26.48 -26.72 -51.41
C MET A 1 -25.14 -27.35 -51.04
N VAL A 2 -24.45 -26.75 -50.07
CA VAL A 2 -23.27 -27.31 -49.39
C VAL A 2 -23.39 -26.81 -47.95
N THR A 3 -23.76 -27.71 -47.04
CA THR A 3 -23.90 -27.47 -45.61
C THR A 3 -22.54 -27.67 -44.95
N ALA A 4 -21.95 -26.61 -44.40
CA ALA A 4 -20.79 -26.70 -43.51
C ALA A 4 -21.29 -26.99 -42.09
N GLY A 5 -20.80 -28.09 -41.49
CA GLY A 5 -21.08 -28.48 -40.12
C GLY A 5 -20.41 -27.58 -39.07
N PRO A 6 -20.82 -27.68 -37.80
CA PRO A 6 -20.28 -26.84 -36.73
C PRO A 6 -18.83 -27.22 -36.40
N PRO A 7 -17.99 -26.27 -35.95
CA PRO A 7 -16.62 -26.56 -35.56
C PRO A 7 -16.57 -27.33 -34.23
N ASP A 8 -15.67 -28.31 -34.19
CA ASP A 8 -15.38 -29.21 -33.08
C ASP A 8 -15.05 -28.47 -31.77
N ALA A 9 -15.60 -29.01 -30.67
CA ALA A 9 -15.25 -28.63 -29.31
C ALA A 9 -13.82 -29.07 -28.98
N VAL A 10 -13.00 -28.12 -28.54
CA VAL A 10 -11.69 -28.39 -27.92
C VAL A 10 -11.93 -28.97 -26.52
N PRO A 11 -11.27 -30.06 -26.09
CA PRO A 11 -11.47 -30.62 -24.76
C PRO A 11 -10.89 -29.68 -23.70
N GLY A 12 -11.73 -29.32 -22.72
CA GLY A 12 -11.38 -28.43 -21.61
C GLY A 12 -10.29 -29.03 -20.73
N GLY A 13 -9.29 -28.20 -20.43
CA GLY A 13 -8.30 -28.44 -19.39
C GLY A 13 -8.94 -28.44 -18.00
N ALA A 14 -8.33 -29.21 -17.10
CA ALA A 14 -8.71 -29.33 -15.71
C ALA A 14 -8.49 -27.99 -14.95
N ASP A 15 -9.58 -27.30 -14.65
CA ASP A 15 -9.88 -26.71 -13.34
C ASP A 15 -11.34 -26.21 -13.36
N GLY A 16 -12.17 -26.74 -12.46
CA GLY A 16 -13.62 -26.56 -12.44
C GLY A 16 -14.12 -25.18 -11.96
N GLN A 17 -13.41 -24.09 -12.29
CA GLN A 17 -13.84 -22.74 -11.88
C GLN A 17 -14.94 -22.23 -12.83
N ARG A 18 -16.15 -22.00 -12.30
CA ARG A 18 -17.24 -21.33 -13.02
C ARG A 18 -16.75 -19.93 -13.46
N PRO A 19 -16.96 -19.50 -14.72
CA PRO A 19 -16.54 -18.17 -15.15
C PRO A 19 -17.21 -17.08 -14.30
N PRO A 20 -16.54 -15.94 -14.04
CA PRO A 20 -17.09 -14.88 -13.21
C PRO A 20 -18.40 -14.35 -13.82
N PRO A 21 -19.39 -13.98 -12.98
CA PRO A 21 -20.66 -13.43 -13.46
C PRO A 21 -20.40 -12.13 -14.22
N ARG A 22 -21.12 -11.93 -15.33
CA ARG A 22 -21.10 -10.68 -16.11
C ARG A 22 -22.39 -9.92 -15.83
N PHE A 23 -22.29 -8.69 -15.36
CA PHE A 23 -23.43 -7.81 -15.11
C PHE A 23 -23.08 -6.36 -15.46
N ASP A 24 -24.09 -5.53 -15.70
CA ASP A 24 -23.96 -4.08 -15.81
C ASP A 24 -24.76 -3.40 -14.68
N HIS A 25 -24.21 -2.35 -14.07
CA HIS A 25 -24.90 -1.60 -13.03
C HIS A 25 -26.23 -0.97 -13.50
N ARG A 26 -26.43 -0.84 -14.81
CA ARG A 26 -27.65 -0.32 -15.44
C ARG A 26 -28.71 -1.40 -15.68
N ASP A 27 -28.36 -2.67 -15.52
CA ASP A 27 -29.35 -3.74 -15.60
C ASP A 27 -30.39 -3.57 -14.48
N PRO A 28 -31.64 -4.08 -14.63
CA PRO A 28 -32.67 -3.92 -13.60
C PRO A 28 -32.28 -4.49 -12.23
N GLY A 29 -31.39 -5.48 -12.22
CA GLY A 29 -30.94 -6.18 -11.02
C GLY A 29 -32.02 -7.02 -10.35
N THR A 30 -31.63 -7.75 -9.31
CA THR A 30 -32.54 -8.45 -8.40
C THR A 30 -33.07 -7.47 -7.35
N PRO A 31 -34.40 -7.27 -7.21
CA PRO A 31 -34.95 -6.35 -6.21
C PRO A 31 -34.63 -6.74 -4.76
N ALA A 32 -34.42 -5.75 -3.88
CA ALA A 32 -34.10 -5.97 -2.47
C ALA A 32 -35.14 -6.84 -1.72
N ASP A 33 -36.43 -6.62 -1.98
CA ASP A 33 -37.52 -7.41 -1.38
C ASP A 33 -37.44 -8.91 -1.69
N SER A 34 -36.82 -9.29 -2.81
CA SER A 34 -36.62 -10.70 -3.17
C SER A 34 -35.60 -11.36 -2.25
N TRP A 35 -34.53 -10.66 -1.91
CA TRP A 35 -33.57 -11.12 -0.91
C TRP A 35 -34.16 -11.15 0.49
N ASP A 36 -34.99 -10.18 0.85
CA ASP A 36 -35.60 -10.14 2.18
C ASP A 36 -36.54 -11.34 2.38
N ARG A 37 -37.28 -11.75 1.35
CA ARG A 37 -38.07 -13.00 1.36
C ARG A 37 -37.17 -14.23 1.48
N ALA A 38 -36.11 -14.31 0.67
CA ALA A 38 -35.22 -15.49 0.64
C ALA A 38 -34.39 -15.67 1.92
N LEU A 39 -34.05 -14.58 2.61
CA LEU A 39 -33.22 -14.59 3.81
C LEU A 39 -34.02 -14.59 5.12
N HIS A 40 -35.35 -14.53 5.04
CA HIS A 40 -36.22 -14.42 6.20
C HIS A 40 -36.06 -15.64 7.15
N GLY A 41 -35.55 -15.41 8.36
CA GLY A 41 -35.55 -16.38 9.46
C GLY A 41 -34.49 -17.49 9.41
N GLY A 42 -33.54 -17.44 8.48
CA GLY A 42 -32.54 -18.51 8.27
C GLY A 42 -31.07 -18.11 8.39
N VAL A 43 -30.76 -16.84 8.69
CA VAL A 43 -29.37 -16.33 8.74
C VAL A 43 -28.95 -16.07 10.20
N ALA A 44 -27.86 -16.70 10.63
CA ALA A 44 -27.34 -16.55 11.99
C ALA A 44 -26.70 -15.17 12.22
N ASP A 45 -26.80 -14.67 13.46
CA ASP A 45 -26.25 -13.39 13.86
C ASP A 45 -24.71 -13.44 14.04
N LEU A 46 -24.05 -12.32 13.73
CA LEU A 46 -22.67 -12.04 14.08
C LEU A 46 -22.62 -10.95 15.15
N ASP A 47 -21.70 -11.12 16.09
CA ASP A 47 -21.35 -10.12 17.09
C ASP A 47 -19.84 -9.87 17.09
N LEU A 48 -19.43 -8.84 17.84
CA LEU A 48 -18.02 -8.46 18.00
C LEU A 48 -17.39 -9.12 19.23
N ALA A 49 -17.92 -10.25 19.71
CA ALA A 49 -17.35 -10.93 20.86
C ALA A 49 -15.90 -11.39 20.57
N GLY A 50 -15.01 -11.12 21.52
CA GLY A 50 -13.59 -11.44 21.42
C GLY A 50 -12.85 -10.69 20.30
N VAL A 51 -13.44 -9.65 19.71
CA VAL A 51 -12.77 -8.77 18.74
C VAL A 51 -11.97 -7.72 19.49
N GLY A 52 -10.70 -7.55 19.13
CA GLY A 52 -9.83 -6.49 19.66
C GLY A 52 -9.69 -5.29 18.73
N SER A 53 -9.93 -5.46 17.42
CA SER A 53 -9.95 -4.37 16.44
C SER A 53 -10.74 -4.75 15.18
N VAL A 54 -11.25 -3.75 14.46
CA VAL A 54 -11.94 -3.92 13.17
C VAL A 54 -11.15 -3.22 12.08
N LEU A 55 -10.82 -3.96 11.02
CA LEU A 55 -10.19 -3.44 9.82
C LEU A 55 -11.16 -3.63 8.65
N VAL A 56 -11.60 -2.55 8.02
CA VAL A 56 -12.42 -2.59 6.80
C VAL A 56 -11.54 -2.25 5.61
N LEU A 57 -11.32 -3.21 4.73
CA LEU A 57 -10.70 -3.01 3.42
C LEU A 57 -11.82 -2.83 2.38
N ALA A 58 -11.76 -1.75 1.60
CA ALA A 58 -12.67 -1.44 0.50
C ALA A 58 -11.89 -1.35 -0.81
N ALA A 59 -12.50 -1.76 -1.92
CA ALA A 59 -11.89 -1.58 -3.23
C ALA A 59 -12.02 -0.11 -3.67
N HIS A 60 -13.21 0.46 -3.51
CA HIS A 60 -13.57 1.82 -3.93
C HIS A 60 -14.18 2.64 -2.79
N PRO A 61 -14.17 3.99 -2.89
CA PRO A 61 -14.82 4.87 -1.91
C PRO A 61 -16.35 4.78 -2.00
N ASP A 62 -16.97 4.06 -1.07
CA ASP A 62 -18.41 3.80 -0.88
C ASP A 62 -18.64 2.37 -0.36
N ASP A 63 -17.86 1.39 -0.84
CA ASP A 63 -17.93 -0.01 -0.45
C ASP A 63 -17.89 -0.21 1.08
N GLU A 64 -17.03 0.54 1.78
CA GLU A 64 -16.88 0.43 3.24
C GLU A 64 -18.18 0.79 3.95
N THR A 65 -18.90 1.78 3.41
CA THR A 65 -20.14 2.30 3.96
C THR A 65 -21.32 1.44 3.56
N LEU A 66 -21.38 1.00 2.29
CA LEU A 66 -22.43 0.13 1.78
C LEU A 66 -22.38 -1.23 2.48
N GLY A 67 -21.22 -1.87 2.49
CA GLY A 67 -21.02 -3.21 3.03
C GLY A 67 -20.96 -3.28 4.56
N ALA A 68 -20.31 -2.30 5.20
CA ALA A 68 -19.93 -2.40 6.62
C ALA A 68 -20.14 -1.12 7.44
N GLY A 69 -20.90 -0.14 6.94
CA GLY A 69 -21.07 1.15 7.64
C GLY A 69 -21.70 1.03 9.03
N GLY A 70 -22.69 0.14 9.17
CA GLY A 70 -23.31 -0.19 10.45
C GLY A 70 -22.34 -0.89 11.40
N LEU A 71 -21.55 -1.86 10.89
CA LEU A 71 -20.50 -2.53 11.64
C LEU A 71 -19.41 -1.56 12.15
N ILE A 72 -19.02 -0.57 11.34
CA ILE A 72 -18.09 0.50 11.74
C ILE A 72 -18.68 1.31 12.91
N ALA A 73 -19.94 1.73 12.79
CA ALA A 73 -20.64 2.48 13.85
C ALA A 73 -20.79 1.64 15.14
N ARG A 74 -21.02 0.34 15.00
CA ARG A 74 -21.08 -0.62 16.12
C ARG A 74 -19.73 -0.75 16.82
N ALA A 75 -18.65 -0.95 16.07
CA ALA A 75 -17.30 -1.07 16.60
C ALA A 75 -16.91 0.17 17.40
N ARG A 76 -17.26 1.37 16.92
CA ARG A 76 -17.07 2.63 17.66
C ARG A 76 -17.86 2.67 18.96
N THR A 77 -19.09 2.18 18.99
CA THR A 77 -19.90 2.12 20.22
C THR A 77 -19.34 1.10 21.22
N ALA A 78 -18.68 0.06 20.71
CA ALA A 78 -17.97 -0.94 21.51
C ALA A 78 -16.55 -0.51 21.91
N ASP A 79 -16.13 0.72 21.61
CA ASP A 79 -14.78 1.26 21.87
C ASP A 79 -13.65 0.42 21.25
N LEU A 80 -13.94 -0.23 20.11
CA LEU A 80 -12.95 -0.99 19.35
C LEU A 80 -12.21 -0.07 18.38
N PRO A 81 -10.87 -0.17 18.28
CA PRO A 81 -10.10 0.48 17.23
C PRO A 81 -10.64 0.08 15.85
N VAL A 82 -10.91 1.09 15.02
CA VAL A 82 -11.35 0.91 13.63
C VAL A 82 -10.31 1.48 12.68
N THR A 83 -9.92 0.69 11.69
CA THR A 83 -9.14 1.16 10.54
C THR A 83 -9.92 0.90 9.26
N VAL A 84 -10.08 1.92 8.42
CA VAL A 84 -10.68 1.82 7.09
C VAL A 84 -9.59 2.04 6.06
N VAL A 85 -9.37 1.07 5.19
CA VAL A 85 -8.43 1.13 4.07
C VAL A 85 -9.23 1.12 2.79
N VAL A 86 -9.02 2.10 1.91
CA VAL A 86 -9.62 2.13 0.58
C VAL A 86 -8.52 2.03 -0.47
N ALA A 87 -8.61 1.00 -1.31
CA ALA A 87 -7.55 0.63 -2.24
C ALA A 87 -7.39 1.65 -3.36
N THR A 88 -8.48 2.04 -4.02
CA THR A 88 -8.49 2.98 -5.15
C THR A 88 -9.16 4.30 -4.78
N ALA A 89 -9.10 5.31 -5.65
CA ALA A 89 -9.93 6.51 -5.48
C ALA A 89 -11.25 6.43 -6.27
N GLY A 90 -11.51 5.30 -6.95
CA GLY A 90 -12.70 5.12 -7.78
C GLY A 90 -12.77 6.14 -8.92
N GLU A 91 -11.62 6.57 -9.42
CA GLU A 91 -11.45 7.64 -10.39
C GLU A 91 -11.99 7.31 -11.80
N HIS A 92 -12.33 6.06 -12.08
CA HIS A 92 -12.81 5.59 -13.38
C HIS A 92 -14.31 5.26 -13.36
N SER A 93 -15.03 5.65 -12.30
CA SER A 93 -16.46 5.38 -12.22
C SER A 93 -17.29 6.13 -13.26
N HIS A 94 -16.84 7.31 -13.71
CA HIS A 94 -17.50 8.09 -14.77
C HIS A 94 -16.60 8.27 -16.01
N PRO A 95 -16.27 7.20 -16.74
CA PRO A 95 -15.26 7.26 -17.82
C PRO A 95 -15.75 8.04 -19.05
N ARG A 96 -17.06 8.29 -19.14
CA ARG A 96 -17.70 9.06 -20.22
C ARG A 96 -18.01 10.51 -19.83
N SER A 97 -17.67 10.93 -18.61
CA SER A 97 -17.89 12.31 -18.17
C SER A 97 -17.07 13.27 -19.02
N THR A 98 -17.67 14.40 -19.36
CA THR A 98 -16.99 15.54 -20.00
C THR A 98 -16.82 16.73 -19.06
N THR A 99 -17.36 16.65 -17.84
CA THR A 99 -17.38 17.75 -16.88
C THR A 99 -16.41 17.55 -15.72
N VAL A 100 -16.02 16.31 -15.42
CA VAL A 100 -15.03 15.97 -14.41
C VAL A 100 -13.92 15.12 -15.02
N THR A 101 -12.68 15.38 -14.63
CA THR A 101 -11.57 14.48 -14.96
C THR A 101 -11.47 13.36 -13.91
N PRO A 102 -10.81 12.23 -14.22
CA PRO A 102 -10.50 11.20 -13.21
C PRO A 102 -9.79 11.77 -11.98
N ARG A 103 -8.91 12.77 -12.16
CA ARG A 103 -8.23 13.45 -11.06
C ARG A 103 -9.21 14.22 -10.16
N ASP A 104 -10.15 14.95 -10.73
CA ASP A 104 -11.16 15.71 -9.98
C ASP A 104 -12.08 14.75 -9.21
N LEU A 105 -12.48 13.66 -9.87
CA LEU A 105 -13.33 12.63 -9.27
C LEU A 105 -12.61 11.92 -8.12
N ALA A 106 -11.32 11.58 -8.28
CA ALA A 106 -10.50 11.02 -7.21
C ALA A 106 -10.45 11.95 -6.00
N ALA A 107 -10.19 13.24 -6.20
CA ALA A 107 -10.12 14.21 -5.10
C ALA A 107 -11.46 14.33 -4.38
N ARG A 108 -12.57 14.37 -5.13
CA ARG A 108 -13.93 14.39 -4.59
C ARG A 108 -14.23 13.14 -3.77
N ARG A 109 -14.08 11.95 -4.35
CA ARG A 109 -14.40 10.67 -3.69
C ARG A 109 -13.55 10.40 -2.44
N ARG A 110 -12.28 10.83 -2.43
CA ARG A 110 -11.44 10.81 -1.21
C ARG A 110 -11.95 11.72 -0.09
N GLY A 111 -12.63 12.81 -0.44
CA GLY A 111 -13.31 13.67 0.53
C GLY A 111 -14.60 13.04 1.03
N GLU A 112 -15.38 12.44 0.13
CA GLU A 112 -16.65 11.76 0.43
C GLU A 112 -16.46 10.61 1.42
N VAL A 113 -15.47 9.72 1.20
CA VAL A 113 -15.19 8.63 2.15
C VAL A 113 -14.72 9.10 3.53
N ARG A 114 -13.89 10.16 3.59
CA ARG A 114 -13.48 10.72 4.90
C ARG A 114 -14.68 11.27 5.66
N ALA A 115 -15.56 12.01 4.98
CA ALA A 115 -16.79 12.51 5.59
C ALA A 115 -17.75 11.39 6.01
N ALA A 116 -17.85 10.33 5.20
CA ALA A 116 -18.66 9.15 5.51
C ALA A 116 -18.14 8.44 6.77
N VAL A 117 -16.83 8.15 6.82
CA VAL A 117 -16.21 7.49 7.98
C VAL A 117 -16.27 8.37 9.23
N ASP A 118 -16.09 9.70 9.11
CA ASP A 118 -16.27 10.64 10.23
C ASP A 118 -17.69 10.57 10.82
N ASP A 119 -18.73 10.44 9.99
CA ASP A 119 -20.11 10.32 10.46
C ASP A 119 -20.38 8.98 11.19
N LEU A 120 -19.60 7.92 10.90
CA LEU A 120 -19.72 6.58 11.47
C LEU A 120 -18.85 6.41 12.73
N ALA A 121 -17.58 6.76 12.62
CA ALA A 121 -16.53 6.57 13.62
C ALA A 121 -15.42 7.64 13.46
N PRO A 122 -15.57 8.84 14.07
CA PRO A 122 -14.62 9.94 13.96
C PRO A 122 -13.18 9.64 14.40
N THR A 123 -13.00 8.59 15.22
CA THR A 123 -11.69 8.13 15.71
C THR A 123 -11.06 7.05 14.85
N ALA A 124 -11.75 6.62 13.78
CA ALA A 124 -11.22 5.60 12.88
C ALA A 124 -10.04 6.15 12.09
N ALA A 125 -9.01 5.33 11.92
CA ALA A 125 -7.92 5.63 10.99
C ALA A 125 -8.40 5.38 9.56
N VAL A 126 -8.25 6.37 8.67
CA VAL A 126 -8.62 6.23 7.24
C VAL A 126 -7.35 6.25 6.38
N GLN A 127 -7.08 5.17 5.67
CA GLN A 127 -5.96 5.03 4.75
C GLN A 127 -6.46 4.93 3.31
N LEU A 128 -6.02 5.84 2.44
CA LEU A 128 -6.39 5.86 1.02
C LEU A 128 -5.14 5.53 0.21
N LEU A 129 -5.08 4.33 -0.38
CA LEU A 129 -3.85 3.78 -0.96
C LEU A 129 -3.52 4.34 -2.35
N GLY A 130 -4.54 4.82 -3.08
CA GLY A 130 -4.37 5.39 -4.41
C GLY A 130 -3.85 4.39 -5.44
N LEU A 131 -4.22 3.11 -5.33
CA LEU A 131 -4.03 2.13 -6.38
C LEU A 131 -4.93 2.46 -7.58
N PRO A 132 -4.52 2.13 -8.82
CA PRO A 132 -5.32 2.44 -10.00
C PRO A 132 -6.66 1.70 -9.98
N ASP A 133 -7.75 2.45 -10.20
CA ASP A 133 -9.10 1.93 -10.33
C ASP A 133 -9.24 1.00 -11.56
N GLY A 134 -9.73 -0.22 -11.35
CA GLY A 134 -9.84 -1.27 -12.35
C GLY A 134 -8.63 -2.20 -12.48
N GLU A 135 -7.54 -1.95 -11.74
CA GLU A 135 -6.28 -2.68 -11.87
C GLU A 135 -5.82 -3.36 -10.56
N LEU A 136 -6.70 -3.53 -9.56
CA LEU A 136 -6.27 -4.06 -8.26
C LEU A 136 -5.69 -5.48 -8.33
N ALA A 137 -6.11 -6.30 -9.29
CA ALA A 137 -5.53 -7.63 -9.50
C ALA A 137 -4.03 -7.55 -9.85
N ALA A 138 -3.62 -6.57 -10.65
CA ALA A 138 -2.21 -6.35 -11.00
C ALA A 138 -1.40 -5.76 -9.83
N HIS A 139 -2.09 -5.22 -8.82
CA HIS A 139 -1.50 -4.64 -7.62
C HIS A 139 -1.83 -5.40 -6.33
N LEU A 140 -2.25 -6.67 -6.45
CA LEU A 140 -2.69 -7.48 -5.31
C LEU A 140 -1.63 -7.57 -4.22
N ASP A 141 -0.37 -7.80 -4.57
CA ASP A 141 0.71 -7.91 -3.60
C ASP A 141 1.00 -6.58 -2.90
N ARG A 142 0.84 -5.46 -3.61
CA ARG A 142 0.96 -4.11 -3.04
C ARG A 142 -0.18 -3.83 -2.06
N LEU A 143 -1.39 -4.27 -2.38
CA LEU A 143 -2.56 -4.19 -1.50
C LEU A 143 -2.38 -5.06 -0.25
N VAL A 144 -1.93 -6.30 -0.40
CA VAL A 144 -1.58 -7.21 0.72
C VAL A 144 -0.52 -6.60 1.61
N ALA A 145 0.55 -6.04 1.04
CA ALA A 145 1.66 -5.44 1.78
C ALA A 145 1.21 -4.22 2.60
N ALA A 146 0.31 -3.39 2.06
CA ALA A 146 -0.23 -2.22 2.76
C ALA A 146 -1.13 -2.61 3.94
N VAL A 147 -1.92 -3.70 3.79
CA VAL A 147 -2.94 -4.09 4.77
C VAL A 147 -2.37 -4.99 5.87
N ARG A 148 -1.41 -5.85 5.55
CA ARG A 148 -0.82 -6.84 6.48
C ARG A 148 -0.38 -6.28 7.84
N PRO A 149 0.31 -5.12 7.93
CA PRO A 149 0.78 -4.59 9.23
C PRO A 149 -0.35 -4.18 10.17
N LEU A 150 -1.57 -4.01 9.64
CA LEU A 150 -2.75 -3.57 10.38
C LEU A 150 -3.53 -4.76 10.97
N VAL A 151 -3.10 -6.00 10.71
CA VAL A 151 -3.82 -7.20 11.09
C VAL A 151 -3.11 -7.93 12.23
N HIS A 152 -3.84 -8.11 13.33
CA HIS A 152 -3.44 -8.89 14.49
C HIS A 152 -4.42 -10.06 14.69
N ARG A 153 -4.07 -11.01 15.57
CA ARG A 153 -4.88 -12.22 15.82
C ARG A 153 -6.32 -11.91 16.26
N ASP A 154 -6.52 -10.83 16.99
CA ASP A 154 -7.83 -10.38 17.49
C ASP A 154 -8.54 -9.40 16.54
N THR A 155 -7.95 -9.11 15.38
CA THR A 155 -8.58 -8.31 14.33
C THR A 155 -9.68 -9.10 13.62
N VAL A 156 -10.77 -8.42 13.29
CA VAL A 156 -11.69 -8.84 12.22
C VAL A 156 -11.38 -8.03 10.98
N VAL A 157 -10.96 -8.71 9.92
CA VAL A 157 -10.75 -8.14 8.59
C VAL A 157 -12.05 -8.24 7.81
N VAL A 158 -12.55 -7.11 7.33
CA VAL A 158 -13.83 -6.98 6.62
C VAL A 158 -13.55 -6.48 5.21
N ALA A 159 -14.01 -7.18 4.17
CA ALA A 159 -13.69 -6.81 2.78
C ALA A 159 -14.81 -7.21 1.79
N PRO A 160 -14.82 -6.68 0.55
CA PRO A 160 -15.75 -7.14 -0.47
C PRO A 160 -15.59 -8.65 -0.69
N TRP A 161 -16.70 -9.32 -0.97
CA TRP A 161 -16.70 -10.75 -1.20
C TRP A 161 -15.97 -11.10 -2.50
N ARG A 162 -15.09 -12.12 -2.45
CA ARG A 162 -14.33 -12.56 -3.63
C ARG A 162 -15.19 -13.00 -4.81
N GLY A 163 -16.43 -13.45 -4.52
CA GLY A 163 -17.41 -13.84 -5.53
C GLY A 163 -18.29 -12.69 -6.04
N ASP A 164 -18.05 -11.44 -5.65
CA ASP A 164 -18.96 -10.31 -5.92
C ASP A 164 -19.11 -9.93 -7.40
N GLY A 165 -18.28 -10.49 -8.28
CA GLY A 165 -18.37 -10.27 -9.73
C GLY A 165 -17.59 -9.03 -10.24
N HIS A 166 -17.21 -8.10 -9.35
CA HIS A 166 -16.32 -7.00 -9.70
C HIS A 166 -14.84 -7.41 -9.54
N PRO A 167 -13.97 -7.24 -10.56
CA PRO A 167 -12.57 -7.66 -10.50
C PRO A 167 -11.78 -7.06 -9.33
N ASP A 168 -11.97 -5.77 -9.05
CA ASP A 168 -11.30 -5.13 -7.91
C ASP A 168 -11.84 -5.59 -6.56
N HIS A 169 -13.13 -5.96 -6.47
CA HIS A 169 -13.68 -6.54 -5.23
C HIS A 169 -13.08 -7.92 -4.99
N ALA A 170 -12.92 -8.72 -6.06
CA ALA A 170 -12.24 -9.99 -5.99
C ALA A 170 -10.78 -9.85 -5.51
N ALA A 171 -10.04 -8.86 -6.04
CA ALA A 171 -8.67 -8.58 -5.61
C ALA A 171 -8.61 -8.07 -4.15
N ALA A 172 -9.51 -7.18 -3.73
CA ALA A 172 -9.57 -6.69 -2.35
C ALA A 172 -9.93 -7.81 -1.36
N GLY A 173 -10.92 -8.64 -1.69
CA GLY A 173 -11.28 -9.82 -0.90
C GLY A 173 -10.15 -10.86 -0.82
N GLU A 174 -9.41 -11.08 -1.91
CA GLU A 174 -8.23 -11.95 -1.91
C GLU A 174 -7.10 -11.38 -1.05
N ALA A 175 -6.85 -10.07 -1.11
CA ALA A 175 -5.89 -9.42 -0.23
C ALA A 175 -6.26 -9.60 1.24
N ALA A 176 -7.53 -9.37 1.58
CA ALA A 176 -8.09 -9.56 2.91
C ALA A 176 -7.93 -11.01 3.41
N ALA A 177 -8.20 -11.99 2.54
CA ALA A 177 -8.02 -13.40 2.88
C ALA A 177 -6.57 -13.77 3.17
N ARG A 178 -5.63 -13.27 2.36
CA ARG A 178 -4.18 -13.50 2.56
C ARG A 178 -3.70 -12.90 3.88
N VAL A 179 -4.08 -11.67 4.20
CA VAL A 179 -3.63 -11.00 5.44
C VAL A 179 -4.30 -11.60 6.67
N ALA A 180 -5.60 -11.96 6.59
CA ALA A 180 -6.30 -12.60 7.70
C ALA A 180 -5.68 -13.96 8.03
N ARG A 181 -5.41 -14.79 7.01
CA ARG A 181 -4.73 -16.08 7.17
C ARG A 181 -3.34 -15.92 7.79
N ALA A 182 -2.56 -14.97 7.30
CA ALA A 182 -1.21 -14.73 7.81
C ALA A 182 -1.19 -14.22 9.26
N GLY A 183 -2.18 -13.40 9.65
CA GLY A 183 -2.31 -12.85 11.00
C GLY A 183 -3.04 -13.77 12.00
N GLY A 184 -3.61 -14.89 11.53
CA GLY A 184 -4.53 -15.72 12.32
C GLY A 184 -5.79 -14.97 12.75
N ALA A 185 -6.22 -14.00 11.93
CA ALA A 185 -7.35 -13.12 12.17
C ALA A 185 -8.64 -13.69 11.54
N ARG A 186 -9.79 -13.16 11.95
CA ARG A 186 -11.08 -13.50 11.34
C ARG A 186 -11.28 -12.72 10.04
N LEU A 187 -11.86 -13.35 9.02
CA LEU A 187 -12.26 -12.70 7.77
C LEU A 187 -13.78 -12.71 7.61
N TRP A 188 -14.37 -11.54 7.41
CA TRP A 188 -15.78 -11.35 7.05
C TRP A 188 -15.87 -10.67 5.68
N GLU A 189 -16.59 -11.29 4.75
CA GLU A 189 -16.70 -10.81 3.38
C GLU A 189 -18.10 -10.23 3.11
N TYR A 190 -18.23 -9.00 2.63
CA TYR A 190 -19.53 -8.39 2.32
C TYR A 190 -19.82 -8.39 0.80
N PRO A 191 -20.99 -8.86 0.35
CA PRO A 191 -21.45 -8.65 -1.02
C PRO A 191 -21.91 -7.21 -1.25
N VAL A 192 -21.59 -6.67 -2.43
CA VAL A 192 -22.02 -5.36 -2.92
C VAL A 192 -22.81 -5.55 -4.21
N TRP A 193 -22.15 -5.96 -5.29
CA TRP A 193 -22.80 -6.20 -6.58
C TRP A 193 -23.51 -7.54 -6.66
N ALA A 194 -23.16 -8.53 -5.83
CA ALA A 194 -23.88 -9.80 -5.78
C ALA A 194 -25.36 -9.64 -5.43
N TRP A 195 -25.75 -8.60 -4.69
CA TRP A 195 -27.17 -8.30 -4.48
C TRP A 195 -27.90 -7.95 -5.76
N HIS A 196 -27.19 -7.36 -6.72
CA HIS A 196 -27.73 -6.91 -7.98
C HIS A 196 -27.80 -8.04 -9.01
N TRP A 197 -26.73 -8.82 -9.18
CA TRP A 197 -26.67 -9.81 -10.26
C TRP A 197 -27.09 -11.23 -9.85
N ALA A 198 -27.01 -11.60 -8.57
CA ALA A 198 -27.29 -12.97 -8.15
C ALA A 198 -28.79 -13.22 -8.02
N ASP A 199 -29.17 -14.48 -8.25
CA ASP A 199 -30.53 -14.95 -8.03
C ASP A 199 -30.66 -15.51 -6.60
N PRO A 200 -31.60 -15.01 -5.78
CA PRO A 200 -31.77 -15.45 -4.41
C PRO A 200 -32.16 -16.93 -4.27
N ASP A 201 -32.73 -17.53 -5.31
CA ASP A 201 -33.13 -18.94 -5.35
C ASP A 201 -32.02 -19.86 -5.89
N SER A 202 -30.87 -19.29 -6.26
CA SER A 202 -29.69 -20.02 -6.74
C SER A 202 -28.64 -20.27 -5.66
N GLU A 203 -27.64 -21.08 -5.99
CA GLU A 203 -26.45 -21.31 -5.17
C GLU A 203 -25.35 -20.26 -5.37
N ASP A 204 -25.66 -19.13 -6.02
CA ASP A 204 -24.65 -18.12 -6.37
C ASP A 204 -24.02 -17.49 -5.12
N ILE A 205 -24.79 -17.24 -4.05
CA ILE A 205 -24.27 -16.81 -2.75
C ILE A 205 -24.28 -17.99 -1.76
N PRO A 206 -23.12 -18.39 -1.19
CA PRO A 206 -23.03 -19.46 -0.19
C PRO A 206 -23.87 -19.18 1.08
N ARG A 207 -25.09 -19.71 1.13
CA ARG A 207 -26.08 -19.44 2.20
C ARG A 207 -25.64 -19.92 3.57
N ASP A 208 -24.98 -21.06 3.63
CA ASP A 208 -24.44 -21.69 4.83
C ASP A 208 -23.36 -20.84 5.52
N ARG A 209 -22.64 -20.04 4.73
CA ARG A 209 -21.61 -19.10 5.20
C ARG A 209 -22.16 -17.71 5.52
N LEU A 210 -23.38 -17.40 5.09
CA LEU A 210 -23.97 -16.08 5.29
C LEU A 210 -24.33 -15.88 6.77
N ARG A 211 -24.01 -14.70 7.27
CA ARG A 211 -24.33 -14.23 8.60
C ARG A 211 -24.84 -12.80 8.52
N ARG A 212 -25.49 -12.33 9.58
CA ARG A 212 -26.07 -10.99 9.62
C ARG A 212 -25.67 -10.20 10.86
N VAL A 213 -25.63 -8.89 10.71
CA VAL A 213 -25.47 -7.90 11.78
C VAL A 213 -26.72 -7.03 11.74
N ALA A 214 -27.67 -7.30 12.64
CA ALA A 214 -28.90 -6.49 12.75
C ALA A 214 -28.56 -5.14 13.39
N LEU A 215 -28.80 -4.04 12.69
CA LEU A 215 -28.41 -2.70 13.12
C LEU A 215 -29.45 -2.11 14.07
N ASP A 216 -28.99 -1.46 15.15
CA ASP A 216 -29.87 -0.64 15.97
C ASP A 216 -30.27 0.65 15.23
N PRO A 217 -31.29 1.38 15.69
CA PRO A 217 -31.74 2.60 15.01
C PRO A 217 -30.68 3.70 14.90
N ALA A 218 -29.71 3.78 15.82
CA ALA A 218 -28.66 4.78 15.78
C ALA A 218 -27.56 4.42 14.77
N GLU A 219 -27.12 3.16 14.76
CA GLU A 219 -26.18 2.58 13.79
C GLU A 219 -26.76 2.70 12.38
N HIS A 220 -28.03 2.32 12.19
CA HIS A 220 -28.71 2.42 10.90
C HIS A 220 -28.82 3.86 10.41
N ARG A 221 -29.19 4.81 11.27
CA ARG A 221 -29.21 6.24 10.90
C ARG A 221 -27.81 6.78 10.58
N ALA A 222 -26.77 6.33 11.27
CA ALA A 222 -25.40 6.73 10.97
C ALA A 222 -24.98 6.21 9.59
N LYS A 223 -25.25 4.94 9.29
CA LYS A 223 -25.04 4.33 7.97
C LYS A 223 -25.73 5.14 6.86
N LEU A 224 -27.02 5.45 7.01
CA LEU A 224 -27.76 6.21 5.98
C LEU A 224 -27.17 7.61 5.73
N ARG A 225 -26.69 8.30 6.78
CA ARG A 225 -26.00 9.59 6.61
C ARG A 225 -24.67 9.43 5.88
N ALA A 226 -23.89 8.39 6.21
CA ALA A 226 -22.63 8.09 5.56
C ALA A 226 -22.83 7.74 4.07
N VAL A 227 -23.88 6.98 3.72
CA VAL A 227 -24.25 6.71 2.32
C VAL A 227 -24.52 8.03 1.58
N ASP A 228 -25.20 8.99 2.22
CA ASP A 228 -25.47 10.30 1.60
C ASP A 228 -24.19 11.11 1.30
N ARG A 229 -23.08 10.87 2.03
CA ARG A 229 -21.80 11.53 1.78
C ARG A 229 -21.17 11.13 0.46
N HIS A 230 -21.43 9.93 -0.03
CA HIS A 230 -20.96 9.42 -1.33
C HIS A 230 -21.80 9.97 -2.50
N ALA A 231 -22.07 11.28 -2.47
CA ALA A 231 -23.00 11.95 -3.35
C ALA A 231 -22.62 11.83 -4.83
N SER A 232 -21.33 11.68 -5.15
CA SER A 232 -20.88 11.47 -6.54
C SER A 232 -21.34 10.15 -7.15
N GLN A 233 -21.74 9.17 -6.33
CA GLN A 233 -22.13 7.84 -6.81
C GLN A 233 -23.64 7.69 -6.95
N HIS A 234 -24.45 8.40 -6.15
CA HIS A 234 -25.93 8.30 -6.18
C HIS A 234 -26.66 9.55 -6.67
N ARG A 235 -25.95 10.65 -6.96
CA ARG A 235 -26.50 11.83 -7.62
C ARG A 235 -25.73 12.12 -8.90
N PRO A 236 -26.39 12.60 -9.96
CA PRO A 236 -25.68 13.00 -11.17
C PRO A 236 -24.61 14.07 -10.85
N LEU A 237 -23.44 13.98 -11.48
CA LEU A 237 -22.38 14.99 -11.31
C LEU A 237 -22.78 16.33 -11.95
N SER A 238 -23.54 16.27 -13.04
CA SER A 238 -24.18 17.39 -13.72
C SER A 238 -25.39 16.91 -14.55
N GLY A 239 -25.97 17.79 -15.38
CA GLY A 239 -26.98 17.40 -16.37
C GLY A 239 -26.41 16.91 -17.72
N SER A 240 -25.08 16.76 -17.83
CA SER A 240 -24.42 16.37 -19.08
C SER A 240 -24.38 14.84 -19.26
N PRO A 241 -24.42 14.32 -20.49
CA PRO A 241 -24.25 12.88 -20.74
C PRO A 241 -22.93 12.35 -20.18
N GLY A 242 -22.96 11.19 -19.53
CA GLY A 242 -21.80 10.57 -18.88
C GLY A 242 -21.61 10.93 -17.41
N ASP A 243 -22.45 11.82 -16.87
CA ASP A 243 -22.47 12.24 -15.46
C ASP A 243 -23.65 11.63 -14.68
N GLU A 244 -24.33 10.62 -15.24
CA GLU A 244 -25.47 9.99 -14.59
C GLU A 244 -25.05 9.31 -13.27
N ALA A 245 -25.97 9.23 -12.29
CA ALA A 245 -25.71 8.50 -11.06
C ALA A 245 -25.42 7.01 -11.38
N LEU A 246 -24.37 6.46 -10.78
CA LEU A 246 -24.03 5.04 -10.94
C LEU A 246 -24.92 4.14 -10.09
N LEU A 247 -25.21 4.56 -8.86
CA LEU A 247 -25.98 3.81 -7.89
C LEU A 247 -27.43 4.29 -7.91
N GLY A 248 -28.28 3.56 -8.63
CA GLY A 248 -29.72 3.83 -8.69
C GLY A 248 -30.41 3.56 -7.35
N SER A 249 -31.61 4.13 -7.16
CA SER A 249 -32.38 3.97 -5.92
C SER A 249 -32.67 2.51 -5.58
N THR A 250 -33.01 1.70 -6.58
CA THR A 250 -33.29 0.26 -6.41
C THR A 250 -32.06 -0.52 -5.93
N PHE A 251 -30.86 -0.14 -6.37
CA PHE A 251 -29.63 -0.74 -5.86
C PHE A 251 -29.36 -0.31 -4.40
N LEU A 252 -29.57 0.98 -4.09
CA LEU A 252 -29.38 1.51 -2.74
C LEU A 252 -30.37 0.95 -1.71
N GLU A 253 -31.53 0.45 -2.13
CA GLU A 253 -32.48 -0.24 -1.25
C GLU A 253 -31.82 -1.41 -0.52
N HIS A 254 -30.91 -2.16 -1.17
CA HIS A 254 -30.13 -3.23 -0.53
C HIS A 254 -29.30 -2.75 0.67
N PHE A 255 -28.86 -1.49 0.67
CA PHE A 255 -27.99 -0.94 1.71
C PHE A 255 -28.73 -0.02 2.69
N SER A 256 -29.99 0.31 2.39
CA SER A 256 -30.87 1.04 3.31
C SER A 256 -31.55 0.17 4.37
N ARG A 257 -31.35 -1.15 4.33
CA ARG A 257 -31.93 -2.09 5.31
C ARG A 257 -31.27 -1.94 6.69
N PRO A 258 -31.99 -2.18 7.80
CA PRO A 258 -31.42 -2.17 9.15
C PRO A 258 -30.65 -3.47 9.46
N VAL A 259 -29.97 -4.03 8.47
CA VAL A 259 -29.18 -5.25 8.58
C VAL A 259 -28.05 -5.24 7.57
N GLU A 260 -26.89 -5.73 7.98
CA GLU A 260 -25.74 -6.00 7.10
C GLU A 260 -25.49 -7.50 7.05
N PHE A 261 -24.96 -7.99 5.94
CA PHE A 261 -24.70 -9.41 5.74
C PHE A 261 -23.24 -9.63 5.37
N PHE A 262 -22.67 -10.69 5.93
CA PHE A 262 -21.28 -11.07 5.75
C PHE A 262 -21.17 -12.57 5.51
N LEU A 263 -20.24 -12.99 4.67
CA LEU A 263 -19.83 -14.39 4.53
C LEU A 263 -18.64 -14.67 5.46
N THR A 264 -18.74 -15.77 6.19
CA THR A 264 -17.68 -16.27 7.09
C THR A 264 -17.18 -17.65 6.63
N GLY A 265 -15.99 -18.08 7.05
CA GLY A 265 -15.53 -19.48 6.88
C GLY A 265 -15.14 -19.91 5.45
N GLY A 266 -14.42 -19.08 4.68
CA GLY A 266 -13.75 -19.50 3.44
C GLY A 266 -12.29 -19.89 3.70
N GLU A 267 -11.68 -20.73 2.85
CA GLU A 267 -10.28 -21.18 2.95
C GLU A 267 -9.35 -20.12 3.56
N GLY A 268 -8.91 -20.32 4.81
CA GLY A 268 -8.12 -19.33 5.54
C GLY A 268 -8.51 -19.09 7.00
N GLY A 269 -9.54 -19.73 7.54
CA GLY A 269 -9.80 -19.65 8.97
C GLY A 269 -10.82 -20.69 9.43
N ASP A 270 -10.33 -21.85 9.88
CA ASP A 270 -10.97 -22.55 10.98
C ASP A 270 -9.90 -23.17 11.88
N ALA A 271 -9.90 -22.73 13.12
CA ALA A 271 -9.10 -23.28 14.18
C ALA A 271 -9.87 -24.42 14.85
N SER A 272 -9.89 -25.60 14.23
CA SER A 272 -10.08 -26.88 14.91
C SER A 272 -9.86 -28.07 13.97
N ASP A 273 -8.80 -28.84 14.22
CA ASP A 273 -8.77 -30.31 14.39
C ASP A 273 -7.43 -30.93 13.94
N HIS A 274 -6.99 -31.95 14.66
CA HIS A 274 -5.68 -32.59 14.58
C HIS A 274 -5.50 -33.49 13.35
N GLY A 275 -4.34 -33.43 12.70
CA GLY A 275 -3.89 -34.47 11.77
C GLY A 275 -2.63 -34.08 10.99
N ALA A 276 -1.54 -34.80 11.22
CA ALA A 276 -0.27 -34.66 10.49
C ALA A 276 -0.37 -35.19 9.05
N ASP A 277 0.24 -34.50 8.07
CA ASP A 277 1.27 -35.04 7.16
C ASP A 277 1.83 -33.94 6.22
N HIS A 278 3.03 -34.17 5.72
CA HIS A 278 3.91 -33.27 4.98
C HIS A 278 3.52 -32.97 3.52
N GLY A 279 3.90 -31.77 3.05
CA GLY A 279 4.60 -31.62 1.77
C GLY A 279 3.92 -30.77 0.69
N ALA A 280 4.31 -29.50 0.57
CA ALA A 280 4.81 -28.87 -0.67
C ALA A 280 5.09 -27.36 -0.42
N ASP A 281 6.18 -26.91 -1.02
CA ASP A 281 6.83 -25.60 -0.96
C ASP A 281 6.09 -24.52 -1.78
N HIS A 282 6.42 -23.25 -1.50
CA HIS A 282 6.09 -21.95 -2.16
C HIS A 282 4.77 -21.24 -1.74
N GLY A 283 4.74 -19.97 -1.29
CA GLY A 283 5.75 -18.90 -1.28
C GLY A 283 5.52 -17.85 -0.18
N ALA A 284 6.65 -17.29 0.27
CA ALA A 284 6.89 -16.60 1.54
C ALA A 284 6.37 -15.14 1.62
N GLY A 285 6.23 -14.63 2.86
CA GLY A 285 6.12 -13.19 3.14
C GLY A 285 7.37 -12.40 2.69
N PRO A 286 7.45 -11.09 2.97
CA PRO A 286 8.60 -10.29 2.55
C PRO A 286 9.90 -10.94 3.04
N PRO A 287 10.98 -10.88 2.23
CA PRO A 287 12.20 -11.60 2.53
C PRO A 287 12.77 -11.13 3.87
N ASP A 288 13.00 -12.04 4.81
CA ASP A 288 13.76 -11.80 6.05
C ASP A 288 15.27 -11.63 5.79
N ARG A 289 15.63 -11.24 4.56
CA ARG A 289 16.99 -11.19 4.02
C ARG A 289 17.16 -9.96 3.14
N SER A 290 18.35 -9.39 3.15
CA SER A 290 18.74 -8.31 2.23
C SER A 290 18.54 -8.71 0.77
N LEU A 291 18.16 -7.76 -0.07
CA LEU A 291 17.98 -8.01 -1.50
C LEU A 291 19.32 -8.35 -2.17
N PRO A 292 19.38 -9.43 -2.97
CA PRO A 292 20.62 -9.88 -3.59
C PRO A 292 20.99 -9.02 -4.81
N ALA A 293 22.26 -9.05 -5.22
CA ALA A 293 22.76 -8.36 -6.42
C ALA A 293 21.91 -8.65 -7.68
N ALA A 294 21.50 -9.91 -7.83
CA ALA A 294 20.70 -10.37 -8.95
C ALA A 294 19.38 -9.59 -9.10
N PHE A 295 18.74 -9.20 -7.98
CA PHE A 295 17.52 -8.39 -8.02
C PHE A 295 17.75 -7.07 -8.75
N PHE A 296 18.84 -6.37 -8.41
CA PHE A 296 19.16 -5.09 -9.01
C PHE A 296 19.66 -5.24 -10.45
N ASP A 297 20.54 -6.20 -10.72
CA ASP A 297 21.04 -6.44 -12.07
C ASP A 297 19.91 -6.81 -13.05
N ASP A 298 18.92 -7.59 -12.60
CA ASP A 298 17.73 -7.91 -13.38
C ASP A 298 16.85 -6.67 -13.60
N PHE A 299 16.70 -5.83 -12.57
CA PHE A 299 15.94 -4.58 -12.67
C PHE A 299 16.54 -3.60 -13.70
N TYR A 300 17.87 -3.38 -13.68
CA TYR A 300 18.55 -2.56 -14.69
C TYR A 300 18.45 -3.18 -16.08
N ARG A 301 18.57 -4.51 -16.21
CA ARG A 301 18.48 -5.18 -17.52
C ARG A 301 17.09 -5.02 -18.14
N ALA A 302 16.04 -5.08 -17.33
CA ALA A 302 14.66 -4.96 -17.78
C ALA A 302 14.25 -3.51 -18.09
N ASN A 303 14.81 -2.53 -17.38
CA ASN A 303 14.31 -1.15 -17.39
C ASN A 303 15.31 -0.12 -17.94
N GLY A 304 16.49 -0.56 -18.40
CA GLY A 304 17.50 0.28 -19.05
C GLY A 304 18.50 0.93 -18.08
N ASP A 305 19.30 1.85 -18.62
CA ASP A 305 20.45 2.42 -17.91
C ASP A 305 20.08 3.37 -16.75
N ASP A 306 18.87 3.96 -16.74
CA ASP A 306 18.38 4.84 -15.66
C ASP A 306 16.91 4.53 -15.35
N PRO A 307 16.64 3.40 -14.66
CA PRO A 307 15.28 2.87 -14.56
C PRO A 307 14.41 3.67 -13.58
N TRP A 308 15.01 4.46 -12.70
CA TRP A 308 14.31 5.39 -11.81
C TRP A 308 14.21 6.83 -12.37
N GLY A 309 14.89 7.13 -13.48
CA GLY A 309 14.88 8.45 -14.10
C GLY A 309 15.61 9.52 -13.27
N PHE A 310 16.70 9.15 -12.60
CA PHE A 310 17.51 10.03 -11.76
C PHE A 310 18.06 11.25 -12.52
N ALA A 311 18.34 11.10 -13.82
CA ALA A 311 18.88 12.18 -14.64
C ALA A 311 17.82 13.25 -14.97
N ASP A 312 16.61 12.83 -15.33
CA ASP A 312 15.66 13.69 -16.05
C ASP A 312 14.42 14.08 -15.25
N ARG A 313 13.98 13.25 -14.30
CA ARG A 313 12.75 13.52 -13.54
C ARG A 313 12.97 14.72 -12.62
N TRP A 314 12.03 15.68 -12.67
CA TRP A 314 12.06 16.85 -11.78
C TRP A 314 12.08 16.44 -10.31
N TYR A 315 11.29 15.42 -9.95
CA TYR A 315 11.26 14.87 -8.61
C TYR A 315 12.67 14.51 -8.09
N GLU A 316 13.41 13.71 -8.85
CA GLU A 316 14.77 13.27 -8.49
C GLU A 316 15.76 14.44 -8.46
N ARG A 317 15.66 15.37 -9.41
CA ARG A 317 16.49 16.59 -9.40
C ARG A 317 16.24 17.45 -8.16
N ARG A 318 14.98 17.63 -7.78
CA ARG A 318 14.59 18.42 -6.60
C ARG A 318 15.06 17.74 -5.32
N LYS A 319 14.83 16.43 -5.18
CA LYS A 319 15.23 15.64 -4.02
C LYS A 319 16.73 15.76 -3.77
N ARG A 320 17.57 15.52 -4.80
CA ARG A 320 19.03 15.71 -4.69
C ARG A 320 19.44 17.12 -4.31
N ALA A 321 18.82 18.14 -4.90
CA ALA A 321 19.10 19.53 -4.57
C ALA A 321 18.79 19.84 -3.09
N ALA A 322 17.69 19.29 -2.57
CA ALA A 322 17.35 19.38 -1.14
C ALA A 322 18.39 18.65 -0.27
N THR A 323 18.79 17.43 -0.64
CA THR A 323 19.82 16.65 0.05
C THR A 323 21.13 17.43 0.18
N LEU A 324 21.61 18.04 -0.90
CA LEU A 324 22.86 18.81 -0.91
C LEU A 324 22.77 20.16 -0.18
N ALA A 325 21.59 20.77 -0.19
CA ALA A 325 21.32 22.02 0.52
C ALA A 325 21.20 21.82 2.04
N ALA A 326 20.78 20.63 2.49
CA ALA A 326 20.68 20.29 3.91
C ALA A 326 22.05 20.06 4.57
N LEU A 327 23.11 19.83 3.79
CA LEU A 327 24.46 19.61 4.34
C LEU A 327 24.98 20.85 5.08
N PRO A 328 25.42 20.71 6.35
CA PRO A 328 25.82 21.84 7.19
C PRO A 328 27.12 22.51 6.75
N ARG A 329 27.96 21.81 5.97
CA ARG A 329 29.27 22.31 5.53
C ARG A 329 29.32 22.55 4.04
N PRO A 330 29.97 23.63 3.58
CA PRO A 330 30.15 23.88 2.16
C PRO A 330 31.10 22.87 1.49
N ARG A 331 32.02 22.25 2.24
CA ARG A 331 33.00 21.30 1.72
C ARG A 331 33.35 20.21 2.73
N TYR A 332 33.61 19.00 2.24
CA TYR A 332 34.01 17.80 2.99
C TYR A 332 35.33 17.25 2.46
N ARG A 333 36.11 16.55 3.30
CA ARG A 333 37.41 15.97 2.90
C ARG A 333 37.21 14.61 2.23
N SER A 334 36.35 13.76 2.79
CA SER A 334 36.18 12.38 2.37
C SER A 334 34.73 11.94 2.58
N ALA A 335 34.06 11.62 1.48
CA ALA A 335 32.68 11.13 1.49
C ALA A 335 32.61 9.64 1.12
N PHE A 336 31.70 8.92 1.78
CA PHE A 336 31.27 7.58 1.36
C PHE A 336 29.78 7.58 0.99
N GLU A 337 29.49 7.06 -0.20
CA GLU A 337 28.13 6.91 -0.74
C GLU A 337 27.88 5.44 -1.11
N PRO A 338 27.34 4.63 -0.19
CA PRO A 338 26.83 3.32 -0.52
C PRO A 338 25.49 3.41 -1.28
N GLY A 339 25.32 2.59 -2.31
CA GLY A 339 24.14 2.62 -3.18
C GLY A 339 24.15 3.78 -4.18
N CYS A 340 25.31 4.09 -4.77
CA CYS A 340 25.48 5.26 -5.65
C CYS A 340 24.72 5.15 -6.99
N SER A 341 24.14 4.00 -7.31
CA SER A 341 23.41 3.73 -8.54
C SER A 341 24.27 4.14 -9.76
N ILE A 342 23.73 4.99 -10.61
CA ILE A 342 24.36 5.45 -11.85
C ILE A 342 25.20 6.72 -11.64
N GLY A 343 25.38 7.17 -10.39
CA GLY A 343 26.31 8.23 -10.02
C GLY A 343 25.83 9.66 -10.29
N VAL A 344 24.52 9.93 -10.32
CA VAL A 344 24.00 11.31 -10.49
C VAL A 344 24.31 12.16 -9.26
N LEU A 345 23.96 11.69 -8.05
CA LEU A 345 24.27 12.40 -6.81
C LEU A 345 25.79 12.48 -6.58
N THR A 346 26.50 11.39 -6.85
CA THR A 346 27.97 11.32 -6.76
C THR A 346 28.67 12.43 -7.54
N ALA A 347 28.18 12.77 -8.74
CA ALA A 347 28.77 13.83 -9.56
C ALA A 347 28.67 15.19 -8.88
N GLU A 348 27.54 15.49 -8.24
CA GLU A 348 27.34 16.74 -7.49
C GLU A 348 28.11 16.73 -6.15
N LEU A 349 28.24 15.56 -5.51
CA LEU A 349 29.11 15.39 -4.33
C LEU A 349 30.59 15.63 -4.65
N ALA A 350 31.06 15.31 -5.86
CA ALA A 350 32.44 15.50 -6.28
C ALA A 350 32.89 16.99 -6.27
N ASP A 351 31.95 17.92 -6.34
CA ASP A 351 32.21 19.36 -6.22
C ASP A 351 32.30 19.81 -4.76
N ARG A 352 31.58 19.10 -3.87
CA ARG A 352 31.51 19.35 -2.43
C ARG A 352 32.57 18.59 -1.63
N CYS A 353 33.27 17.63 -2.22
CA CYS A 353 34.21 16.76 -1.51
C CYS A 353 35.60 16.79 -2.14
N ASP A 354 36.65 16.61 -1.34
CA ASP A 354 38.02 16.41 -1.85
C ASP A 354 38.23 14.98 -2.36
N GLN A 355 37.55 13.99 -1.77
CA GLN A 355 37.45 12.62 -2.28
C GLN A 355 36.05 12.05 -2.05
N VAL A 356 35.55 11.25 -3.00
CA VAL A 356 34.31 10.49 -2.88
C VAL A 356 34.58 9.02 -3.20
N LEU A 357 34.25 8.15 -2.26
CA LEU A 357 34.15 6.72 -2.51
C LEU A 357 32.67 6.38 -2.74
N ALA A 358 32.34 5.99 -3.96
CA ALA A 358 31.00 5.58 -4.35
C ALA A 358 30.97 4.07 -4.54
N MET A 359 29.96 3.42 -3.99
CA MET A 359 29.81 1.96 -4.04
C MET A 359 28.41 1.59 -4.52
N ASP A 360 28.30 0.58 -5.36
CA ASP A 360 27.03 -0.06 -5.66
C ASP A 360 27.20 -1.57 -5.81
N LEU A 361 26.14 -2.30 -5.51
CA LEU A 361 26.07 -3.75 -5.59
C LEU A 361 25.95 -4.22 -7.05
N ALA A 362 25.18 -3.49 -7.86
CA ALA A 362 24.82 -3.88 -9.21
C ALA A 362 25.94 -3.55 -10.22
N VAL A 363 26.32 -4.55 -11.02
CA VAL A 363 27.40 -4.41 -12.02
C VAL A 363 27.04 -3.35 -13.06
N ALA A 364 25.77 -3.35 -13.49
CA ALA A 364 25.27 -2.40 -14.48
C ALA A 364 25.34 -0.95 -13.96
N ALA A 365 24.92 -0.72 -12.72
CA ALA A 365 24.96 0.58 -12.06
C ALA A 365 26.40 1.11 -11.95
N VAL A 366 27.32 0.29 -11.45
CA VAL A 366 28.76 0.62 -11.35
C VAL A 366 29.34 0.97 -12.72
N GLY A 367 28.97 0.23 -13.76
CA GLY A 367 29.39 0.53 -15.14
C GLY A 367 28.92 1.91 -15.61
N SER A 368 27.65 2.24 -15.38
CA SER A 368 27.06 3.54 -15.71
C SER A 368 27.67 4.68 -14.90
N ALA A 369 27.85 4.49 -13.59
CA ALA A 369 28.50 5.45 -12.71
C ALA A 369 29.95 5.74 -13.15
N ARG A 370 30.75 4.72 -13.46
CA ARG A 370 32.12 4.91 -13.96
C ARG A 370 32.18 5.72 -15.26
N ARG A 371 31.25 5.47 -16.19
CA ARG A 371 31.17 6.26 -17.43
C ARG A 371 30.81 7.72 -17.15
N ARG A 372 29.79 7.95 -16.32
CA ARG A 372 29.36 9.32 -15.93
C ARG A 372 30.47 10.08 -15.21
N LEU A 373 31.21 9.40 -14.35
CA LEU A 373 32.19 10.00 -13.45
C LEU A 373 33.63 9.99 -14.00
N ALA A 374 33.83 9.59 -15.26
CA ALA A 374 35.16 9.49 -15.87
C ALA A 374 35.96 10.82 -15.86
N GLY A 375 35.26 11.96 -15.85
CA GLY A 375 35.86 13.30 -15.74
C GLY A 375 36.17 13.76 -14.31
N HIS A 376 35.86 12.96 -13.28
CA HIS A 376 36.01 13.32 -11.87
C HIS A 376 37.13 12.50 -11.21
N PRO A 377 38.41 12.93 -11.28
CA PRO A 377 39.57 12.15 -10.80
C PRO A 377 39.59 11.94 -9.27
N ARG A 378 38.74 12.66 -8.54
CA ARG A 378 38.58 12.58 -7.09
C ARG A 378 37.50 11.58 -6.65
N VAL A 379 36.81 10.96 -7.61
CA VAL A 379 35.74 9.98 -7.35
C VAL A 379 36.25 8.58 -7.68
N ARG A 380 36.13 7.66 -6.74
CA ARG A 380 36.40 6.24 -6.94
C ARG A 380 35.09 5.47 -6.88
N VAL A 381 34.75 4.77 -7.96
CA VAL A 381 33.57 3.90 -8.02
C VAL A 381 33.98 2.43 -7.89
N VAL A 382 33.52 1.79 -6.82
CA VAL A 382 33.77 0.36 -6.53
C VAL A 382 32.47 -0.42 -6.59
N GLN A 383 32.58 -1.72 -6.88
CA GLN A 383 31.48 -2.65 -6.70
C GLN A 383 31.61 -3.30 -5.31
N GLY A 384 30.51 -3.39 -4.58
CA GLY A 384 30.47 -4.02 -3.25
C GLY A 384 29.07 -4.00 -2.64
N ALA A 385 28.84 -4.88 -1.66
CA ALA A 385 27.58 -5.03 -0.95
C ALA A 385 27.71 -4.55 0.49
N VAL A 386 27.01 -3.46 0.87
CA VAL A 386 26.90 -3.08 2.27
C VAL A 386 25.79 -3.89 2.98
N PRO A 387 25.96 -4.26 4.26
CA PRO A 387 27.03 -3.85 5.17
C PRO A 387 28.34 -4.66 5.09
N ASP A 388 28.39 -5.77 4.36
CA ASP A 388 29.52 -6.72 4.43
C ASP A 388 30.85 -6.18 3.84
N ASP A 389 30.78 -5.45 2.73
CA ASP A 389 31.93 -4.87 2.04
C ASP A 389 32.21 -3.42 2.49
N TRP A 390 31.80 -3.04 3.71
CA TRP A 390 32.03 -1.68 4.21
C TRP A 390 33.53 -1.33 4.17
N PRO A 391 33.92 -0.18 3.58
CA PRO A 391 35.32 0.14 3.35
C PRO A 391 36.06 0.50 4.65
N ASP A 392 37.33 0.10 4.71
CA ASP A 392 38.26 0.57 5.74
C ASP A 392 38.43 2.09 5.67
N GLY A 393 38.42 2.76 6.82
CA GLY A 393 38.76 4.17 6.94
C GLY A 393 37.83 4.98 7.82
N ARG A 394 37.90 6.30 7.66
CA ARG A 394 37.00 7.27 8.28
C ARG A 394 36.56 8.29 7.26
N PHE A 395 35.31 8.75 7.39
CA PHE A 395 34.68 9.70 6.48
C PHE A 395 34.14 10.89 7.29
N ASP A 396 34.24 12.09 6.74
CA ASP A 396 33.57 13.26 7.33
C ASP A 396 32.20 13.52 6.68
N LEU A 397 31.85 12.74 5.65
CA LEU A 397 30.49 12.63 5.11
C LEU A 397 30.14 11.16 4.81
N VAL A 398 29.01 10.67 5.31
CA VAL A 398 28.36 9.43 4.87
C VAL A 398 26.99 9.76 4.29
N VAL A 399 26.67 9.24 3.12
CA VAL A 399 25.41 9.50 2.40
C VAL A 399 24.61 8.21 2.30
N LEU A 400 23.56 8.07 3.12
CA LEU A 400 22.60 6.98 3.01
C LEU A 400 21.37 7.47 2.25
N SER A 401 21.45 7.50 0.92
CA SER A 401 20.34 7.89 0.07
C SER A 401 19.77 6.66 -0.63
N GLU A 402 18.47 6.41 -0.47
CA GLU A 402 17.77 5.30 -1.15
C GLU A 402 18.45 3.92 -0.90
N VAL A 403 19.03 3.73 0.28
CA VAL A 403 19.74 2.51 0.70
C VAL A 403 19.29 2.11 2.11
N GLY A 404 19.62 0.91 2.59
CA GLY A 404 19.23 0.45 3.92
C GLY A 404 17.81 -0.11 3.98
N TYR A 405 16.85 0.41 3.22
CA TYR A 405 15.53 -0.22 3.11
C TYR A 405 15.55 -1.53 2.29
N TYR A 406 16.68 -1.81 1.63
CA TYR A 406 16.99 -3.05 0.93
C TYR A 406 17.59 -4.13 1.83
N CYS A 407 17.96 -3.76 3.06
CA CYS A 407 18.59 -4.64 4.02
C CYS A 407 17.53 -5.42 4.81
N SER A 408 17.87 -6.62 5.30
CA SER A 408 17.11 -7.22 6.41
C SER A 408 17.19 -6.32 7.65
N PRO A 409 16.31 -6.50 8.66
CA PRO A 409 16.40 -5.76 9.91
C PRO A 409 17.79 -5.85 10.57
N SER A 410 18.39 -7.05 10.59
CA SER A 410 19.72 -7.26 11.16
C SER A 410 20.83 -6.59 10.36
N ASP A 411 20.74 -6.60 9.02
CA ASP A 411 21.71 -5.94 8.16
C ASP A 411 21.58 -4.43 8.21
N LEU A 412 20.37 -3.89 8.42
CA LEU A 412 20.16 -2.47 8.65
C LEU A 412 20.85 -2.02 9.95
N ASP A 413 20.68 -2.76 11.05
CA ASP A 413 21.36 -2.43 12.30
C ASP A 413 22.90 -2.46 12.11
N ARG A 414 23.45 -3.47 11.41
CA ARG A 414 24.89 -3.52 11.05
C ARG A 414 25.33 -2.36 10.16
N LEU A 415 24.50 -1.97 9.19
CA LEU A 415 24.76 -0.85 8.28
C LEU A 415 24.83 0.47 9.05
N VAL A 416 23.88 0.71 9.96
CA VAL A 416 23.84 1.92 10.79
C VAL A 416 25.04 1.98 11.74
N ASP A 417 25.41 0.86 12.37
CA ASP A 417 26.60 0.76 13.23
C ASP A 417 27.89 1.06 12.44
N ALA A 418 28.02 0.48 11.24
CA ALA A 418 29.18 0.72 10.37
C ALA A 418 29.24 2.19 9.91
N ALA A 419 28.10 2.77 9.51
CA ALA A 419 27.99 4.16 9.12
C ALA A 419 28.39 5.11 10.24
N ALA A 420 27.85 4.93 11.44
CA ALA A 420 28.15 5.77 12.59
C ALA A 420 29.60 5.58 13.08
N GLY A 421 30.12 4.35 13.10
CA GLY A 421 31.48 4.04 13.52
C GLY A 421 32.57 4.53 12.56
N ALA A 422 32.22 4.73 11.28
CA ALA A 422 33.12 5.24 10.26
C ALA A 422 33.20 6.78 10.22
N LEU A 423 32.30 7.51 10.89
CA LEU A 423 32.34 8.96 10.93
C LEU A 423 33.56 9.47 11.72
N THR A 424 34.18 10.55 11.24
CA THR A 424 35.10 11.34 12.07
C THR A 424 34.34 12.01 13.23
N PRO A 425 35.01 12.49 14.29
CA PRO A 425 34.34 13.18 15.40
C PRO A 425 33.55 14.43 14.99
N ASP A 426 33.89 14.98 13.83
CA ASP A 426 33.25 16.12 13.21
C ASP A 426 32.40 15.71 11.97
N GLY A 427 32.08 14.43 11.82
CA GLY A 427 31.45 13.86 10.64
C GLY A 427 29.96 14.17 10.53
N THR A 428 29.45 14.14 9.30
CA THR A 428 28.03 14.27 8.96
C THR A 428 27.53 12.97 8.33
N LEU A 429 26.36 12.49 8.75
CA LEU A 429 25.57 11.50 8.02
C LEU A 429 24.32 12.18 7.47
N VAL A 430 24.09 12.09 6.16
CA VAL A 430 22.83 12.52 5.55
C VAL A 430 22.07 11.28 5.09
N ALA A 431 20.79 11.22 5.45
CA ALA A 431 19.89 10.14 5.08
C ALA A 431 18.72 10.71 4.26
N CYS A 432 18.43 10.12 3.09
CA CYS A 432 17.34 10.57 2.23
C CYS A 432 16.63 9.38 1.60
N HIS A 433 15.40 9.10 2.01
CA HIS A 433 14.68 7.91 1.58
C HIS A 433 13.29 8.22 1.08
N TRP A 434 12.93 7.57 -0.03
CA TRP A 434 11.56 7.39 -0.47
C TRP A 434 10.69 6.81 0.65
N ARG A 435 9.54 7.43 0.91
CA ARG A 435 8.65 7.07 2.02
C ARG A 435 7.53 6.12 1.61
N HIS A 436 7.24 6.00 0.32
CA HIS A 436 6.16 5.11 -0.11
C HIS A 436 6.62 3.65 -0.04
N PRO A 437 5.78 2.74 0.45
CA PRO A 437 6.14 1.33 0.57
C PRO A 437 6.35 0.70 -0.81
N VAL A 438 7.39 -0.13 -0.92
CA VAL A 438 7.68 -0.95 -2.10
C VAL A 438 7.70 -2.39 -1.64
N ALA A 439 6.86 -3.25 -2.23
CA ALA A 439 6.56 -4.58 -1.70
C ALA A 439 7.77 -5.53 -1.74
N GLU A 440 8.66 -5.31 -2.71
CA GLU A 440 9.88 -6.07 -2.88
C GLU A 440 10.95 -5.70 -1.83
N TYR A 441 10.82 -4.56 -1.16
CA TYR A 441 11.85 -4.07 -0.23
C TYR A 441 11.58 -4.63 1.17
N PRO A 442 12.60 -5.18 1.85
CA PRO A 442 12.41 -5.75 3.19
C PRO A 442 11.95 -4.71 4.23
N LEU A 443 12.32 -3.44 4.05
CA LEU A 443 12.06 -2.35 5.00
C LEU A 443 11.54 -1.11 4.27
N THR A 444 11.10 -0.11 5.03
CA THR A 444 10.66 1.20 4.50
C THR A 444 11.72 2.27 4.72
N GLY A 445 11.62 3.38 4.00
CA GLY A 445 12.46 4.55 4.27
C GLY A 445 12.32 5.03 5.72
N ASP A 446 11.09 5.13 6.22
CA ASP A 446 10.83 5.53 7.61
C ASP A 446 11.52 4.56 8.62
N ALA A 447 11.56 3.25 8.34
CA ALA A 447 12.27 2.27 9.19
C ALA A 447 13.80 2.47 9.21
N VAL A 448 14.40 2.93 8.10
CA VAL A 448 15.82 3.31 8.06
C VAL A 448 16.09 4.50 8.98
N HIS A 449 15.21 5.50 8.94
CA HIS A 449 15.31 6.69 9.79
C HIS A 449 15.10 6.34 11.28
N ASP A 450 14.16 5.45 11.61
CA ASP A 450 13.98 4.95 12.98
C ASP A 450 15.22 4.22 13.50
N ALA A 451 15.91 3.43 12.67
CA ALA A 451 17.17 2.79 13.03
C ALA A 451 18.28 3.82 13.30
N LEU A 452 18.38 4.87 12.47
CA LEU A 452 19.32 5.98 12.69
C LEU A 452 19.04 6.74 13.99
N HIS A 453 17.76 6.95 14.34
CA HIS A 453 17.37 7.62 15.60
C HIS A 453 17.72 6.82 16.84
N ARG A 454 17.70 5.48 16.77
CA ARG A 454 18.06 4.61 17.88
C ARG A 454 19.56 4.59 18.17
N HIS A 455 20.40 5.00 17.21
CA HIS A 455 21.86 4.87 17.35
C HIS A 455 22.46 6.00 18.22
N PRO A 456 23.17 5.68 19.33
CA PRO A 456 23.55 6.65 20.36
C PRO A 456 24.59 7.68 19.93
N LEU A 457 25.36 7.42 18.86
CA LEU A 457 26.35 8.36 18.35
C LEU A 457 25.75 9.42 17.40
N LEU A 458 24.53 9.23 16.91
CA LEU A 458 23.93 10.08 15.90
C LEU A 458 22.95 11.06 16.55
N GLN A 459 23.22 12.36 16.39
CA GLN A 459 22.32 13.41 16.81
C GLN A 459 21.74 14.13 15.58
N ARG A 460 20.42 14.11 15.44
CA ARG A 460 19.73 14.80 14.35
C ARG A 460 19.86 16.33 14.48
N THR A 461 20.18 16.99 13.38
CA THR A 461 20.35 18.45 13.27
C THR A 461 19.43 19.08 12.24
N VAL A 462 18.98 18.32 11.24
CA VAL A 462 18.03 18.74 10.21
C VAL A 462 16.97 17.65 10.01
N GLU A 463 15.73 18.06 9.81
CA GLU A 463 14.65 17.23 9.28
C GLU A 463 13.90 18.02 8.22
N HIS A 464 13.72 17.38 7.07
CA HIS A 464 12.86 17.83 5.99
C HIS A 464 11.96 16.66 5.63
N ARG A 465 10.67 16.81 5.92
CA ARG A 465 9.66 15.76 5.73
C ARG A 465 8.66 16.21 4.67
N GLU A 466 8.56 15.43 3.61
CA GLU A 466 7.50 15.53 2.60
C GLU A 466 6.67 14.24 2.61
N ASP A 467 5.58 14.23 1.85
CA ASP A 467 4.79 13.02 1.62
C ASP A 467 5.64 11.94 0.91
N ASP A 468 6.54 12.37 0.02
CA ASP A 468 7.28 11.47 -0.87
C ASP A 468 8.63 10.99 -0.33
N PHE A 469 9.36 11.84 0.41
CA PHE A 469 10.66 11.49 0.95
C PHE A 469 10.90 12.09 2.33
N LEU A 470 11.73 11.41 3.13
CA LEU A 470 12.25 11.89 4.40
C LEU A 470 13.75 12.18 4.21
N LEU A 471 14.17 13.38 4.55
CA LEU A 471 15.56 13.82 4.52
C LEU A 471 15.97 14.28 5.92
N GLU A 472 17.01 13.68 6.47
CA GLU A 472 17.55 14.02 7.78
C GLU A 472 19.07 14.11 7.74
N VAL A 473 19.61 14.98 8.60
CA VAL A 473 21.06 15.13 8.76
C VAL A 473 21.44 14.91 10.21
N PHE A 474 22.45 14.09 10.42
CA PHE A 474 22.99 13.69 11.71
C PHE A 474 24.43 14.13 11.84
N GLY A 475 24.79 14.64 13.01
CA GLY A 475 26.18 14.84 13.42
C GLY A 475 26.56 13.87 14.53
N THR A 476 27.86 13.70 14.77
CA THR A 476 28.39 12.92 15.89
C THR A 476 28.55 13.78 17.15
N GLY A 477 28.12 13.28 18.31
CA GLY A 477 28.34 13.95 19.61
C GLY A 477 27.47 15.20 19.82
N ARG A 478 28.02 16.31 20.35
CA ARG A 478 27.30 17.60 20.53
C ARG A 478 27.18 18.32 19.18
N ALA A 479 26.42 17.75 18.25
CA ALA A 479 26.20 18.35 16.94
C ALA A 479 25.61 19.76 17.11
N ARG A 480 26.19 20.75 16.43
CA ARG A 480 25.81 22.16 16.54
C ARG A 480 25.09 22.58 15.27
N SER A 481 24.20 23.57 15.38
CA SER A 481 23.61 24.18 14.20
C SER A 481 24.69 24.86 13.36
N VAL A 482 24.45 25.03 12.06
CA VAL A 482 25.36 25.77 11.16
C VAL A 482 25.68 27.16 11.72
N ALA A 483 24.68 27.82 12.30
CA ALA A 483 24.84 29.12 12.97
C ALA A 483 25.81 29.04 14.16
N ALA A 484 25.75 27.99 14.98
CA ALA A 484 26.68 27.80 16.09
C ALA A 484 28.08 27.37 15.63
N GLU A 485 28.21 26.56 14.57
CA GLU A 485 29.52 26.17 14.00
C GLU A 485 30.25 27.34 13.34
N THR A 486 29.49 28.28 12.77
CA THR A 486 30.02 29.49 12.11
C THR A 486 30.16 30.70 13.04
N GLY A 487 29.88 30.52 14.35
CA GLY A 487 30.07 31.56 15.37
C GLY A 487 29.00 32.64 15.41
N LEU A 488 27.83 32.41 14.81
CA LEU A 488 26.67 33.31 14.87
C LEU A 488 25.95 33.24 16.23
N LEU A 489 25.95 32.08 16.86
CA LEU A 489 25.41 31.86 18.20
C LEU A 489 26.58 31.80 19.19
N GLY A 490 26.83 32.93 19.85
CA GLY A 490 27.91 33.11 20.82
C GLY A 490 27.71 32.34 22.11
#